data_AF-A0A4R3YUU9-F1
#
_entry.id   AF-A0A4R3YUU9-F1
#
_cell.length_a   1.000
_cell.length_b   1.000
_cell.length_c   1.000
_cell.angle_alpha   90.00
_cell.angle_beta   90.00
_cell.angle_gamma   90.00
#
_symmetry.space_group_name_H-M   'P 1'
#
loop_
_entity.id
_entity.type
_entity.pdbx_description
1 polymer ?
#
loop_
_entity_poly.entity_id
_entity_poly.type
_entity_poly.pdbx_seq_one_letter_code
_entity_poly.pdbx_strand_id
1 'polypeptide(L)'
;MKYQPTDNIHPLTQQLAEQGRVILALRESLDEREREIGRLWVYVRDDRNAGSSQPPAVWFTYSPDRKGIHPQSQLAGFSGVLQADAYAGFNDLYHPEREVGAIREAACMAHDGRLRLTGL
;
A
#
# COMPACT_ATOMS: atom_id res chain seq x y z
N MET A 1 10.78 -2.33 22.12
CA MET A 1 9.31 -2.21 21.95
C MET A 1 8.85 -3.33 21.03
N LYS A 2 7.97 -4.23 21.47
CA LYS A 2 7.55 -5.41 20.69
C LYS A 2 6.42 -4.99 19.75
N TYR A 3 6.61 -5.15 18.43
CA TYR A 3 5.55 -5.02 17.44
C TYR A 3 4.46 -6.06 17.76
N GLN A 4 3.26 -5.59 18.07
CA GLN A 4 2.07 -6.41 18.25
C GLN A 4 1.23 -6.23 16.99
N PRO A 5 0.96 -7.28 16.19
CA PRO A 5 0.06 -7.18 15.05
C PRO A 5 -1.33 -6.79 15.56
N THR A 6 -1.76 -5.55 15.34
CA THR A 6 -3.12 -5.14 15.67
C THR A 6 -4.05 -5.62 14.56
N ASP A 7 -5.16 -6.26 14.96
CA ASP A 7 -6.18 -6.91 14.14
C ASP A 7 -6.99 -5.98 13.20
N ASN A 8 -6.33 -5.13 12.41
CA ASN A 8 -6.96 -4.23 11.43
C ASN A 8 -6.77 -4.70 9.98
N ILE A 9 -6.70 -6.01 9.74
CA ILE A 9 -6.56 -6.61 8.39
C ILE A 9 -7.93 -6.99 7.78
N HIS A 10 -9.02 -6.75 8.52
CA HIS A 10 -10.37 -7.05 8.10
C HIS A 10 -10.88 -6.28 6.85
N PRO A 11 -10.36 -5.08 6.47
CA PRO A 11 -10.78 -4.42 5.23
C PRO A 11 -10.12 -5.02 3.97
N LEU A 12 -8.85 -5.43 4.06
CA LEU A 12 -8.07 -5.87 2.89
C LEU A 12 -8.47 -7.28 2.40
N THR A 13 -8.90 -8.15 3.32
CA THR A 13 -9.36 -9.51 2.99
C THR A 13 -10.70 -9.52 2.25
N GLN A 14 -11.59 -8.57 2.52
CA GLN A 14 -12.83 -8.42 1.77
C GLN A 14 -12.60 -7.84 0.36
N GLN A 15 -11.65 -6.90 0.23
CA GLN A 15 -11.29 -6.27 -1.05
C GLN A 15 -10.55 -7.21 -2.03
N LEU A 16 -9.98 -8.31 -1.52
CA LEU A 16 -9.32 -9.36 -2.31
C LEU A 16 -10.28 -10.21 -3.14
N ALA A 17 -11.54 -10.35 -2.69
CA ALA A 17 -12.55 -11.13 -3.41
C ALA A 17 -13.09 -10.44 -4.68
N GLU A 18 -12.83 -9.14 -4.85
CA GLU A 18 -13.38 -8.33 -5.95
C GLU A 18 -12.40 -8.08 -7.12
N GLN A 19 -11.17 -8.62 -7.04
CA GLN A 19 -10.04 -8.21 -7.88
C GLN A 19 -10.05 -8.70 -9.34
N GLY A 20 -11.08 -9.43 -9.77
CA GLY A 20 -11.23 -9.89 -11.16
C GLY A 20 -11.41 -8.77 -12.21
N ARG A 21 -11.58 -7.50 -11.77
CA ARG A 21 -11.87 -6.37 -12.66
C ARG A 21 -10.65 -5.57 -13.14
N VAL A 22 -9.47 -5.76 -12.53
CA VAL A 22 -8.28 -4.94 -12.84
C VAL A 22 -7.76 -5.20 -14.25
N ILE A 23 -7.71 -6.46 -14.69
CA ILE A 23 -7.23 -6.84 -16.04
C ILE A 23 -8.17 -6.33 -17.15
N LEU A 24 -9.48 -6.35 -16.92
CA LEU A 24 -10.46 -5.89 -17.92
C LEU A 24 -10.51 -4.36 -18.02
N ALA A 25 -10.46 -3.65 -16.88
CA ALA A 25 -10.41 -2.19 -16.84
C ALA A 25 -9.15 -1.61 -17.51
N LEU A 26 -8.01 -2.31 -17.39
CA LEU A 26 -6.77 -1.94 -18.08
C LEU A 26 -6.94 -1.97 -19.60
N ARG A 27 -7.66 -2.94 -20.16
CA ARG A 27 -7.86 -3.07 -21.62
C ARG A 27 -8.74 -1.96 -22.18
N GLU A 28 -9.83 -1.61 -21.48
CA GLU A 28 -10.77 -0.57 -21.92
C GLU A 28 -10.18 0.85 -21.82
N SER A 29 -9.28 1.10 -20.86
CA SER A 29 -8.66 2.43 -20.68
C SER A 29 -7.61 2.80 -21.73
N LEU A 30 -7.06 1.82 -22.47
CA LEU A 30 -5.92 2.02 -23.37
C LEU A 30 -6.32 2.47 -24.79
N ASP A 31 -7.60 2.35 -25.17
CA ASP A 31 -8.06 2.64 -26.54
C ASP A 31 -8.49 4.11 -26.75
N GLU A 32 -8.71 4.91 -25.69
CA GLU A 32 -9.37 6.23 -25.82
C GLU A 32 -8.56 7.48 -25.41
N ARG A 33 -7.27 7.37 -24.99
CA ARG A 33 -6.48 8.56 -24.61
C ARG A 33 -5.06 8.57 -25.19
N GLU A 34 -4.58 9.76 -25.59
CA GLU A 34 -3.15 10.02 -25.75
C GLU A 34 -2.38 9.55 -24.50
N ARG A 35 -1.18 8.99 -24.71
CA ARG A 35 -0.36 8.19 -23.78
C ARG A 35 -0.16 8.80 -22.38
N GLU A 36 -1.18 8.77 -21.54
CA GLU A 36 -1.04 8.96 -20.10
C GLU A 36 -0.62 7.61 -19.52
N ILE A 37 0.64 7.50 -19.09
CA ILE A 37 1.14 6.25 -18.50
C ILE A 37 0.40 6.06 -17.17
N GLY A 38 -0.56 5.15 -17.14
CA GLY A 38 -1.25 4.73 -15.91
C GLY A 38 -0.30 4.07 -14.90
N ARG A 39 -0.81 3.81 -13.70
CA ARG A 39 -0.07 3.15 -12.62
C ARG A 39 -0.85 1.96 -12.11
N LEU A 40 -0.15 0.84 -12.00
CA LEU A 40 -0.58 -0.31 -11.24
C LEU A 40 0.10 -0.22 -9.87
N TRP A 41 -0.70 -0.11 -8.81
CA TRP A 41 -0.23 -0.16 -7.43
C TRP A 41 -0.34 -1.59 -6.92
N VAL A 42 0.66 -2.02 -6.16
CA VAL A 42 0.74 -3.37 -5.60
C VAL A 42 1.04 -3.26 -4.11
N TYR A 43 0.11 -3.69 -3.27
CA TYR A 43 0.28 -3.76 -1.83
C TYR A 43 0.44 -5.21 -1.42
N VAL A 44 1.56 -5.53 -0.77
CA VAL A 44 1.87 -6.89 -0.31
C VAL A 44 1.85 -6.92 1.21
N ARG A 45 1.18 -7.91 1.77
CA ARG A 45 1.22 -8.23 3.20
C ARG A 45 1.77 -9.62 3.38
N ASP A 46 2.92 -9.73 4.05
CA ASP A 46 3.50 -10.99 4.52
C ASP A 46 4.13 -10.81 5.91
N ASP A 47 3.31 -10.98 6.94
CA ASP A 47 3.72 -10.80 8.34
C ASP A 47 4.20 -12.10 9.00
N ARG A 48 4.47 -13.16 8.23
CA ARG A 48 4.86 -14.47 8.79
C ARG A 48 6.17 -14.40 9.57
N ASN A 49 7.11 -13.56 9.12
CA ASN A 49 8.37 -13.32 9.85
C ASN A 49 8.16 -12.58 11.19
N ALA A 50 7.00 -11.97 11.40
CA ALA A 50 6.59 -11.36 12.67
C ALA A 50 5.68 -12.29 13.51
N GLY A 51 5.54 -13.56 13.12
CA GLY A 51 4.75 -14.56 13.85
C GLY A 51 3.27 -14.59 13.48
N SER A 52 2.85 -13.90 12.41
CA SER A 52 1.46 -13.97 11.93
C SER A 52 1.15 -15.34 11.32
N SER A 53 0.00 -15.92 11.68
CA SER A 53 -0.54 -17.14 11.07
C SER A 53 -1.39 -16.86 9.81
N GLN A 54 -1.61 -15.59 9.49
CA GLN A 54 -2.43 -15.19 8.35
C GLN A 54 -1.70 -15.50 7.03
N PRO A 55 -2.42 -15.97 5.99
CA PRO A 55 -1.81 -16.21 4.68
C PRO A 55 -1.30 -14.90 4.06
N PRO A 56 -0.18 -14.93 3.33
CA PRO A 56 0.29 -13.77 2.59
C PRO A 56 -0.76 -13.35 1.56
N ALA A 57 -0.85 -12.05 1.29
CA ALA A 57 -1.83 -11.50 0.37
C ALA A 57 -1.24 -10.36 -0.46
N VAL A 58 -1.77 -10.17 -1.67
CA VAL A 58 -1.41 -9.09 -2.59
C VAL A 58 -2.66 -8.38 -3.10
N TRP A 59 -2.68 -7.05 -3.01
CA TRP A 59 -3.77 -6.23 -3.53
C TRP A 59 -3.30 -5.33 -4.67
N PHE A 60 -3.99 -5.44 -5.79
CA PHE A 60 -3.77 -4.61 -6.98
C PHE A 60 -4.83 -3.51 -7.11
N THR A 61 -4.38 -2.31 -7.47
CA THR A 61 -5.28 -1.23 -7.92
C THR A 61 -4.68 -0.49 -9.10
N TYR A 62 -5.52 0.15 -9.89
CA TYR A 62 -5.11 0.95 -11.03
C TYR A 62 -5.49 2.42 -10.85
N SER A 63 -4.63 3.33 -11.31
CA SER A 63 -4.97 4.73 -11.50
C SER A 63 -4.43 5.25 -12.84
N PRO A 64 -5.08 6.24 -13.46
CA PRO A 64 -4.64 6.81 -14.73
C PRO A 64 -3.38 7.68 -14.59
N ASP A 65 -3.04 8.13 -13.39
CA ASP A 65 -1.84 8.91 -13.10
C ASP A 65 -1.14 8.44 -11.80
N ARG A 66 -0.01 9.06 -11.44
CA ARG A 66 0.77 8.72 -10.23
C ARG A 66 0.48 9.62 -9.01
N LYS A 67 -0.58 10.43 -8.99
CA LYS A 67 -0.79 11.40 -7.89
C LYS A 67 -0.94 10.72 -6.53
N GLY A 68 -0.48 11.40 -5.47
CA GLY A 68 -0.53 10.89 -4.09
C GLY A 68 -1.94 10.66 -3.54
N ILE A 69 -2.97 11.28 -4.15
CA ILE A 69 -4.38 11.04 -3.77
C ILE A 69 -4.80 9.57 -3.95
N HIS A 70 -4.18 8.84 -4.87
CA HIS A 70 -4.49 7.43 -5.12
C HIS A 70 -4.09 6.54 -3.94
N PRO A 71 -2.82 6.50 -3.49
CA PRO A 71 -2.46 5.74 -2.31
C PRO A 71 -3.13 6.26 -1.04
N GLN A 72 -3.41 7.57 -0.91
CA GLN A 72 -4.19 8.12 0.22
C GLN A 72 -5.59 7.51 0.30
N SER A 73 -6.31 7.47 -0.82
CA SER A 73 -7.65 6.90 -0.90
C SER A 73 -7.62 5.38 -0.69
N GLN A 74 -6.65 4.70 -1.28
CA GLN A 74 -6.50 3.24 -1.20
C GLN A 74 -6.13 2.77 0.22
N LEU A 75 -5.28 3.52 0.92
CA LEU A 75 -4.85 3.19 2.28
C LEU A 75 -5.66 3.93 3.36
N ALA A 76 -6.78 4.57 3.01
CA ALA A 76 -7.60 5.34 3.93
C ALA A 76 -8.00 4.55 5.19
N GLY A 77 -8.22 3.24 5.06
CA GLY A 77 -8.55 2.32 6.15
C GLY A 77 -7.36 1.65 6.84
N PHE A 78 -6.14 1.87 6.39
CA PHE A 78 -4.94 1.19 6.89
C PHE A 78 -4.22 2.00 7.96
N SER A 79 -3.77 1.33 9.01
CA SER A 79 -2.80 1.85 9.98
C SER A 79 -1.76 0.76 10.30
N GLY A 80 -0.54 1.17 10.69
CA GLY A 80 0.57 0.25 10.92
C GLY A 80 1.87 0.69 10.24
N VAL A 81 2.72 -0.26 9.90
CA VAL A 81 4.00 0.02 9.22
C VAL A 81 3.81 -0.15 7.71
N LEU A 82 4.17 0.87 6.94
CA LEU A 82 4.20 0.82 5.48
C LEU A 82 5.64 0.85 5.00
N GLN A 83 6.07 -0.23 4.34
CA GLN A 83 7.35 -0.27 3.65
C GLN A 83 7.18 0.24 2.22
N ALA A 84 7.84 1.35 1.88
CA ALA A 84 7.73 1.98 0.56
C ALA A 84 9.08 2.51 0.06
N ASP A 85 9.18 2.80 -1.24
CA ASP A 85 10.27 3.64 -1.74
C ASP A 85 10.06 5.10 -1.26
N ALA A 86 11.11 5.92 -1.29
CA ALA A 86 11.04 7.32 -0.90
C ALA A 86 10.27 8.21 -1.91
N TYR A 87 9.22 7.66 -2.52
CA TYR A 87 8.39 8.37 -3.46
C TYR A 87 7.60 9.47 -2.73
N ALA A 88 7.85 10.72 -3.11
CA ALA A 88 7.25 11.90 -2.48
C ALA A 88 5.71 11.92 -2.49
N GLY A 89 5.06 11.16 -3.38
CA GLY A 89 3.59 11.03 -3.38
C GLY A 89 3.01 10.30 -2.16
N PHE A 90 3.85 9.69 -1.32
CA PHE A 90 3.44 9.04 -0.08
C PHE A 90 3.49 9.94 1.16
N ASN A 91 4.09 11.14 1.08
CA ASN A 91 4.34 11.98 2.25
C ASN A 91 3.09 12.21 3.12
N ASP A 92 1.94 12.44 2.48
CA ASP A 92 0.69 12.70 3.19
C ASP A 92 0.10 11.47 3.91
N LEU A 93 0.54 10.25 3.56
CA LEU A 93 0.13 9.03 4.27
C LEU A 93 0.62 9.01 5.72
N TYR A 94 1.73 9.69 5.98
CA TYR A 94 2.43 9.66 7.25
C TYR A 94 2.00 10.79 8.20
N HIS A 95 1.01 11.60 7.81
CA HIS A 95 0.45 12.60 8.73
C HIS A 95 -0.11 11.90 9.98
N PRO A 96 0.19 12.40 11.19
CA PRO A 96 -0.19 11.74 12.44
C PRO A 96 -1.70 11.81 12.73
N GLU A 97 -2.44 12.71 12.09
CA GLU A 97 -3.85 13.01 12.38
C GLU A 97 -4.85 12.19 11.55
N ARG A 98 -4.52 10.94 11.25
CA ARG A 98 -5.43 10.04 10.49
C ARG A 98 -6.43 9.36 11.44
N GLU A 99 -7.72 9.39 11.06
CA GLU A 99 -8.81 8.83 11.87
C GLU A 99 -8.61 7.34 12.22
N VAL A 100 -8.05 6.56 11.30
CA VAL A 100 -7.82 5.11 11.45
C VAL A 100 -6.50 4.77 12.16
N GLY A 101 -5.74 5.79 12.57
CA GLY A 101 -4.42 5.68 13.17
C GLY A 101 -3.27 5.98 12.20
N ALA A 102 -2.09 6.24 12.77
CA ALA A 102 -0.90 6.62 12.02
C ALA A 102 -0.34 5.48 11.17
N ILE A 103 0.23 5.84 10.01
CA ILE A 103 1.14 4.97 9.26
C ILE A 103 2.56 5.37 9.64
N ARG A 104 3.35 4.38 10.07
CA ARG A 104 4.80 4.52 10.29
C ARG A 104 5.52 4.11 9.02
N GLU A 105 6.33 5.00 8.49
CA GLU A 105 7.18 4.73 7.34
C GLU A 105 8.31 3.74 7.70
N ALA A 106 8.54 2.78 6.80
CA ALA A 106 9.74 1.96 6.75
C ALA A 106 10.35 2.04 5.35
N ALA A 107 11.67 2.23 5.27
CA ALA A 107 12.35 2.27 3.98
C ALA A 107 12.31 0.90 3.29
N CYS A 108 12.07 0.88 1.99
CA CYS A 108 12.07 -0.36 1.22
C CYS A 108 13.47 -0.98 1.14
N MET A 109 13.60 -2.18 1.71
CA MET A 109 14.82 -2.99 1.72
C MET A 109 15.34 -3.39 0.34
N ALA A 110 14.45 -3.42 -0.66
CA ALA A 110 14.84 -3.72 -2.03
C ALA A 110 15.46 -2.51 -2.75
N HIS A 111 15.16 -1.29 -2.28
CA HIS A 111 15.64 -0.03 -2.86
C HIS A 111 16.73 0.65 -2.03
N ASP A 112 16.91 0.25 -0.77
CA ASP A 112 17.92 0.79 0.14
C ASP A 112 18.91 -0.29 0.59
N GLY A 113 20.20 -0.01 0.43
CA GLY A 113 21.30 -0.87 0.90
C GLY A 113 21.72 -0.62 2.35
N ARG A 114 21.11 0.34 3.07
CA ARG A 114 21.45 0.65 4.47
C ARG A 114 20.23 1.03 5.31
N LEU A 115 19.76 0.08 6.12
CA LEU A 115 18.85 0.34 7.24
C LEU A 115 19.30 1.55 8.08
N ARG A 116 18.50 2.61 8.14
CA ARG A 116 18.47 3.51 9.31
C ARG A 116 17.10 3.41 9.95
N LEU A 117 17.01 2.60 11.00
CA LEU A 117 15.92 2.67 11.96
C LEU A 117 16.18 3.89 12.85
N THR A 118 15.53 5.02 12.58
CA THR A 118 15.47 6.12 13.54
C THR A 118 14.31 5.89 14.51
N GLY A 119 14.63 5.78 15.80
CA GLY A 119 13.68 5.85 16.92
C GLY A 119 13.29 4.51 17.55
N LEU A 120 14.18 3.98 18.41
CA LEU A 120 13.82 3.13 19.56
C LEU A 120 13.45 4.01 20.75
#